data_AF-A0A060C672-F1
#
_entry.id   AF-A0A060C672-F1
#
_cell.length_a   1.000
_cell.length_b   1.000
_cell.length_c   1.000
_cell.angle_alpha   90.00
_cell.angle_beta   90.00
_cell.angle_gamma   90.00
#
_symmetry.space_group_name_H-M   'P 1'
#
loop_
_entity.id
_entity.type
_entity.pdbx_description
1 polymer ?
#
loop_
_entity_poly.entity_id
_entity_poly.type
_entity_poly.pdbx_seq_one_letter_code
_entity_poly.pdbx_strand_id
1 'polypeptide(L)'
;VCQAIIDCCCELHWPASRLRVQVLDDSTDQVTRDLVDEKVAEWKERGIDVECLRRTNRQGYKAGAMREGMDRLISDGYLYVAVFDADFKPEPTFLERTIPYLEANPTLGYVQARWIFTNPQESYLTKAQEISLNYHMKCEQYTHY
;
A
#
# COMPACT_ATOMS: atom_id res chain seq x y z
N VAL A 1 12.97 -6.98 0.80
CA VAL A 1 12.14 -5.77 0.99
C VAL A 1 10.69 -6.04 0.62
N CYS A 2 10.42 -6.48 -0.62
CA CYS A 2 9.07 -6.74 -1.14
C CYS A 2 8.22 -7.70 -0.29
N GLN A 3 8.82 -8.73 0.31
CA GLN A 3 8.09 -9.67 1.17
C GLN A 3 7.49 -9.00 2.43
N ALA A 4 8.23 -8.07 3.04
CA ALA A 4 7.81 -7.44 4.30
C ALA A 4 6.57 -6.56 4.15
N ILE A 5 6.39 -5.89 3.01
CA ILE A 5 5.18 -5.11 2.74
C ILE A 5 3.99 -6.03 2.46
N ILE A 6 4.19 -7.15 1.77
CA ILE A 6 3.13 -8.15 1.57
C ILE A 6 2.67 -8.69 2.93
N ASP A 7 3.59 -9.04 3.83
CA ASP A 7 3.27 -9.45 5.20
C ASP A 7 2.44 -8.37 5.91
N CYS A 8 2.91 -7.11 5.95
CA CYS A 8 2.17 -6.03 6.61
C CYS A 8 0.78 -5.78 6.02
N CYS A 9 0.61 -5.88 4.70
CA CYS A 9 -0.69 -5.74 4.05
C CYS A 9 -1.65 -6.89 4.38
N CYS A 10 -1.15 -8.13 4.42
CA CYS A 10 -1.94 -9.31 4.77
C CYS A 10 -2.31 -9.34 6.27
N GLU A 11 -1.55 -8.65 7.12
CA GLU A 11 -1.77 -8.53 8.57
C GLU A 11 -2.63 -7.32 8.96
N LEU A 12 -3.11 -6.54 8.00
CA LEU A 12 -4.04 -5.44 8.29
C LEU A 12 -5.26 -5.96 9.06
N HIS A 13 -5.63 -5.24 10.12
CA HIS A 13 -6.79 -5.51 10.93
C HIS A 13 -8.05 -5.21 10.11
N TRP A 14 -8.54 -6.23 9.43
CA TRP A 14 -9.78 -6.22 8.69
C TRP A 14 -10.31 -7.65 8.56
N PRO A 15 -11.63 -7.87 8.45
CA PRO A 15 -12.14 -9.22 8.20
C PRO A 15 -11.53 -9.80 6.93
N ALA A 16 -10.85 -10.95 7.02
CA ALA A 16 -10.17 -11.59 5.89
C ALA A 16 -11.10 -11.84 4.68
N SER A 17 -12.38 -12.14 4.94
CA SER A 17 -13.42 -12.29 3.90
C SER A 17 -13.77 -11.00 3.15
N ARG A 18 -13.29 -9.86 3.62
CA ARG A 18 -13.52 -8.52 3.06
C ARG A 18 -12.21 -7.81 2.71
N LEU A 19 -11.08 -8.50 2.83
CA LEU A 19 -9.76 -7.98 2.53
C LEU A 19 -9.23 -8.69 1.28
N ARG A 20 -8.82 -7.91 0.28
CA ARG A 20 -8.04 -8.41 -0.84
C ARG A 20 -6.76 -7.61 -0.98
N VAL A 21 -5.64 -8.30 -1.17
CA VAL A 21 -4.32 -7.70 -1.38
C VAL A 21 -3.87 -7.96 -2.81
N GLN A 22 -3.62 -6.90 -3.57
CA GLN A 22 -3.05 -6.99 -4.91
C GLN A 22 -1.61 -6.50 -4.91
N VAL A 23 -0.68 -7.38 -5.28
CA VAL A 23 0.72 -7.04 -5.50
C VAL A 23 0.91 -6.72 -6.98
N LEU A 24 1.13 -5.44 -7.28
CA LEU A 24 1.43 -4.98 -8.64
C LEU A 24 2.95 -5.08 -8.89
N ASP A 25 3.40 -6.21 -9.43
CA ASP A 25 4.82 -6.51 -9.61
C ASP A 25 5.29 -6.21 -11.04
N ASP A 26 6.08 -5.14 -11.19
CA ASP A 26 6.71 -4.74 -12.46
C ASP A 26 8.21 -5.16 -12.54
N SER A 27 8.68 -5.98 -11.59
CA SER A 27 10.07 -6.46 -11.52
C SER A 27 10.42 -7.30 -12.75
N THR A 28 11.66 -7.21 -13.20
CA THR A 28 12.17 -8.00 -14.33
C THR A 28 13.16 -9.08 -13.91
N ASP A 29 13.74 -8.97 -12.72
CA ASP A 29 14.66 -9.97 -12.20
C ASP A 29 13.90 -11.16 -11.63
N GLN A 30 14.41 -12.37 -11.89
CA GLN A 30 13.73 -13.61 -11.52
C GLN A 30 13.69 -13.79 -10.00
N VAL A 31 14.76 -13.40 -9.31
CA VAL A 31 14.89 -13.56 -7.85
C VAL A 31 13.76 -12.81 -7.13
N THR A 32 13.49 -11.55 -7.49
CA THR A 32 12.40 -10.78 -6.87
C THR A 32 11.04 -11.37 -7.18
N ARG A 33 10.81 -11.83 -8.42
CA ARG A 33 9.54 -12.47 -8.81
C ARG A 33 9.28 -13.74 -8.00
N ASP A 34 10.29 -14.59 -7.85
CA ASP A 34 10.18 -15.83 -7.08
C ASP A 34 9.85 -15.52 -5.61
N LEU A 35 10.50 -14.53 -5.01
CA LEU A 35 10.24 -14.11 -3.62
C LEU A 35 8.82 -13.56 -3.42
N VAL A 36 8.29 -12.82 -4.41
CA VAL A 36 6.90 -12.33 -4.38
C VAL A 36 5.92 -13.49 -4.52
N ASP A 37 6.16 -14.41 -5.46
CA ASP A 37 5.27 -15.55 -5.72
C ASP A 37 5.21 -16.52 -4.54
N GLU A 38 6.35 -16.85 -3.95
CA GLU A 38 6.44 -17.65 -2.73
C GLU A 38 5.61 -17.02 -1.61
N LYS A 39 5.76 -15.71 -1.41
CA LYS A 39 5.08 -15.00 -0.34
C LYS A 39 3.56 -14.89 -0.56
N VAL A 40 3.14 -14.67 -1.81
CA VAL A 40 1.72 -14.68 -2.18
C VAL A 40 1.11 -16.07 -1.98
N ALA A 41 1.83 -17.14 -2.35
CA ALA A 41 1.37 -18.50 -2.13
C ALA A 41 1.21 -18.82 -0.64
N GLU A 42 2.20 -18.44 0.19
CA GLU A 42 2.16 -18.61 1.65
C GLU A 42 0.91 -17.98 2.28
N TRP A 43 0.57 -16.74 1.90
CA TRP A 43 -0.59 -16.05 2.45
C TRP A 43 -1.93 -16.56 1.90
N LYS A 44 -1.95 -17.03 0.64
CA LYS A 44 -3.11 -17.75 0.10
C LYS A 44 -3.40 -19.02 0.90
N GLU A 45 -2.38 -19.80 1.25
CA GLU A 45 -2.55 -21.02 2.06
C GLU A 45 -3.07 -20.71 3.47
N ARG A 46 -2.76 -19.53 4.01
CA ARG A 46 -3.30 -19.02 5.28
C ARG A 46 -4.74 -18.51 5.17
N GLY A 47 -5.34 -18.53 3.98
CA GLY A 47 -6.72 -18.12 3.74
C GLY A 47 -6.93 -16.62 3.52
N ILE A 48 -5.86 -15.86 3.27
CA ILE A 48 -5.96 -14.46 2.85
C ILE A 48 -6.09 -14.40 1.33
N ASP A 49 -7.02 -13.57 0.84
CA ASP A 49 -7.17 -13.31 -0.59
C ASP A 49 -6.08 -12.33 -1.05
N VAL A 50 -4.94 -12.88 -1.49
CA VAL A 50 -3.82 -12.12 -2.02
C VAL A 50 -3.49 -12.58 -3.43
N GLU A 51 -3.19 -11.68 -4.35
CA GLU A 51 -2.76 -12.03 -5.71
C GLU A 51 -1.58 -11.18 -6.18
N CYS A 52 -0.76 -11.74 -7.07
CA CYS A 52 0.28 -11.01 -7.78
C CYS A 52 -0.17 -10.77 -9.22
N LEU A 53 -0.20 -9.51 -9.63
CA LEU A 53 -0.52 -9.08 -10.98
C LEU A 53 0.75 -8.59 -11.67
N ARG A 54 1.12 -9.28 -12.77
CA ARG A 54 2.25 -8.90 -13.62
C ARG A 54 1.74 -8.54 -15.01
N ARG A 55 2.12 -7.36 -15.50
CA ARG A 55 1.71 -6.90 -16.83
C ARG A 55 2.74 -7.30 -17.88
N THR A 56 2.24 -7.65 -19.06
CA THR A 56 3.06 -7.89 -20.27
C THR A 56 3.27 -6.62 -21.10
N ASN A 57 2.48 -5.56 -20.88
CA ASN A 57 2.54 -4.30 -21.64
C ASN A 57 2.70 -3.09 -20.70
N ARG A 58 3.73 -2.26 -20.93
CA ARG A 58 4.14 -1.12 -20.08
C ARG A 58 3.43 0.21 -20.39
N GLN A 59 2.35 0.21 -21.17
CA GLN A 59 1.61 1.44 -21.44
C GLN A 59 1.02 2.04 -20.14
N GLY A 60 1.32 3.31 -19.88
CA GLY A 60 0.80 4.06 -18.72
C GLY A 60 1.54 3.87 -17.39
N TYR A 61 2.67 3.15 -17.35
CA TYR A 61 3.51 2.96 -16.15
C TYR A 61 2.69 2.63 -14.88
N LYS A 62 2.93 3.32 -13.76
CA LYS A 62 2.28 3.11 -12.45
C LYS A 62 0.77 3.37 -12.49
N ALA A 63 0.35 4.43 -13.19
CA ALA A 63 -1.06 4.80 -13.30
C ALA A 63 -1.89 3.77 -14.07
N GLY A 64 -1.30 3.17 -15.12
CA GLY A 64 -1.95 2.08 -15.87
C GLY A 64 -2.14 0.81 -15.02
N ALA A 65 -1.15 0.48 -14.18
CA ALA A 65 -1.20 -0.70 -13.30
C ALA A 65 -2.33 -0.55 -12.28
N MET A 66 -2.36 0.63 -11.67
CA MET A 66 -3.34 0.99 -10.66
C MET A 66 -4.75 0.98 -11.22
N ARG A 67 -4.97 1.53 -12.42
CA ARG A 67 -6.28 1.53 -13.07
C ARG A 67 -6.82 0.11 -13.27
N GLU A 68 -6.01 -0.80 -13.83
CA GLU A 68 -6.46 -2.17 -14.08
C GLU A 68 -6.76 -2.92 -12.78
N GLY A 69 -5.91 -2.77 -11.76
CA GLY A 69 -6.15 -3.36 -10.44
C GLY A 69 -7.42 -2.81 -9.79
N MET A 70 -7.61 -1.48 -9.82
CA MET A 70 -8.79 -0.81 -9.29
C MET A 70 -10.08 -1.23 -10.00
N ASP A 71 -10.08 -1.30 -11.34
CA ASP A 71 -11.26 -1.70 -12.11
C ASP A 71 -11.71 -3.12 -11.72
N ARG A 72 -10.77 -4.05 -11.48
CA ARG A 72 -11.08 -5.40 -10.97
C ARG A 72 -11.67 -5.37 -9.56
N LEU A 73 -11.04 -4.64 -8.63
CA LEU A 73 -11.53 -4.51 -7.25
C LEU A 73 -12.96 -3.94 -7.22
N ILE A 74 -13.23 -2.91 -8.02
CA ILE A 74 -14.57 -2.31 -8.12
C ILE A 74 -15.57 -3.32 -8.68
N SER A 75 -15.20 -4.05 -9.74
CA SER A 75 -16.05 -5.09 -10.33
C SER A 75 -16.40 -6.20 -9.34
N ASP A 76 -15.49 -6.52 -8.43
CA ASP A 76 -15.68 -7.54 -7.40
C ASP A 76 -16.41 -7.02 -6.14
N GLY A 77 -16.83 -5.74 -6.15
CA GLY A 77 -17.66 -5.14 -5.12
C GLY A 77 -16.90 -4.54 -3.95
N TYR A 78 -15.58 -4.32 -4.08
CA TYR A 78 -14.80 -3.61 -3.06
C TYR A 78 -15.07 -2.10 -3.14
N LEU A 79 -15.44 -1.50 -2.00
CA LEU A 79 -15.81 -0.08 -1.90
C LEU A 79 -14.61 0.85 -1.70
N TYR A 80 -13.55 0.34 -1.09
CA TYR A 80 -12.37 1.11 -0.69
C TYR A 80 -11.11 0.49 -1.26
N VAL A 81 -10.17 1.35 -1.62
CA VAL A 81 -8.85 0.96 -2.11
C VAL A 81 -7.80 1.71 -1.29
N ALA A 82 -6.90 0.95 -0.66
CA ALA A 82 -5.69 1.48 -0.05
C ALA A 82 -4.51 1.19 -0.97
N VAL A 83 -3.66 2.19 -1.19
CA VAL A 83 -2.49 2.08 -2.06
C VAL A 83 -1.23 2.27 -1.23
N PHE A 84 -0.31 1.32 -1.32
CA PHE A 84 0.99 1.37 -0.66
C PHE A 84 2.10 1.17 -1.70
N ASP A 85 3.13 2.01 -1.68
CA ASP A 85 4.36 1.69 -2.41
C ASP A 85 5.13 0.57 -1.72
N ALA A 86 5.97 -0.12 -2.48
CA ALA A 86 6.71 -1.31 -2.03
C ALA A 86 7.66 -1.05 -0.84
N ASP A 87 7.95 0.21 -0.54
CA ASP A 87 8.84 0.63 0.55
C ASP A 87 8.07 1.07 1.81
N PHE A 88 6.73 1.20 1.75
CA PHE A 88 5.93 1.51 2.93
C PHE A 88 5.58 0.24 3.69
N LYS A 89 5.38 0.36 5.00
CA LYS A 89 4.88 -0.72 5.86
C LYS A 89 3.72 -0.16 6.67
N PRO A 90 2.46 -0.45 6.30
CA PRO A 90 1.33 0.05 7.04
C PRO A 90 1.29 -0.57 8.45
N GLU A 91 0.82 0.21 9.43
CA GLU A 91 0.46 -0.35 10.73
C GLU A 91 -0.79 -1.23 10.57
N PRO A 92 -0.93 -2.32 11.36
CA PRO A 92 -2.10 -3.20 11.26
C PRO A 92 -3.44 -2.47 11.38
N THR A 93 -3.51 -1.39 12.18
CA THR A 93 -4.72 -0.59 12.40
C THR A 93 -5.02 0.43 11.29
N PHE A 94 -4.25 0.46 10.20
CA PHE A 94 -4.36 1.50 9.17
C PHE A 94 -5.78 1.65 8.60
N LEU A 95 -6.43 0.54 8.23
CA LEU A 95 -7.78 0.57 7.67
C LEU A 95 -8.82 1.02 8.69
N GLU A 96 -8.73 0.51 9.92
CA GLU A 96 -9.62 0.90 11.04
C GLU A 96 -9.53 2.41 11.34
N ARG A 97 -8.35 3.01 11.14
CA ARG A 97 -8.11 4.44 11.37
C ARG A 97 -8.51 5.33 10.19
N THR A 98 -8.57 4.79 8.97
CA THR A 98 -8.77 5.60 7.75
C THR A 98 -10.18 5.49 7.18
N ILE A 99 -10.75 4.28 7.12
CA ILE A 99 -12.09 4.03 6.55
C ILE A 99 -13.20 4.84 7.25
N PRO A 100 -13.23 5.01 8.58
CA PRO A 100 -14.29 5.78 9.22
C PRO A 100 -14.42 7.23 8.73
N TYR A 101 -13.33 7.87 8.27
CA TYR A 101 -13.39 9.22 7.70
C TYR A 101 -14.11 9.24 6.35
N LEU A 102 -13.94 8.20 5.53
CA LEU A 102 -14.61 8.05 4.24
C LEU A 102 -16.11 7.74 4.44
N GLU A 103 -16.44 6.85 5.36
CA GLU A 103 -17.83 6.52 5.73
C GLU A 103 -18.57 7.74 6.30
N ALA A 104 -17.90 8.56 7.11
CA ALA A 104 -18.51 9.73 7.75
C ALA A 104 -18.80 10.89 6.77
N ASN A 105 -18.13 10.94 5.62
CA ASN A 105 -18.30 12.01 4.64
C ASN A 105 -18.35 11.47 3.19
N PRO A 106 -19.56 11.30 2.62
CA PRO A 106 -19.75 10.82 1.25
C PRO A 106 -19.13 11.69 0.16
N THR A 107 -18.72 12.93 0.47
CA THR A 107 -18.07 13.84 -0.49
C THR A 107 -16.55 13.80 -0.42
N LEU A 108 -15.98 13.07 0.54
CA LEU A 108 -14.53 12.94 0.71
C LEU A 108 -13.96 11.97 -0.34
N GLY A 109 -13.06 12.45 -1.20
CA GLY A 109 -12.49 11.65 -2.29
C GLY A 109 -11.38 10.69 -1.87
N TYR A 110 -10.59 11.03 -0.86
CA TYR A 110 -9.50 10.18 -0.34
C TYR A 110 -9.06 10.61 1.07
N VAL A 111 -8.37 9.71 1.77
CA VAL A 111 -7.67 9.98 3.03
C VAL A 111 -6.18 9.76 2.80
N GLN A 112 -5.36 10.78 3.03
CA GLN A 112 -3.91 10.68 2.90
C GLN A 112 -3.27 10.52 4.28
N ALA A 113 -2.63 9.38 4.51
CA ALA A 113 -1.80 9.16 5.69
C ALA A 113 -0.41 9.76 5.48
N ARG A 114 0.23 10.15 6.57
CA ARG A 114 1.59 10.70 6.57
C ARG A 114 2.62 9.58 6.38
N TRP A 115 3.71 9.88 5.67
CA TRP A 115 4.88 9.01 5.61
C TRP A 115 5.77 9.24 6.82
N ILE A 116 6.20 8.15 7.45
CA ILE A 116 7.13 8.18 8.57
C ILE A 116 8.34 7.34 8.18
N PHE A 117 9.54 7.86 8.41
CA PHE A 117 10.78 7.16 8.11
C PHE A 117 11.06 6.12 9.19
N THR A 118 11.44 4.91 8.79
CA THR A 118 11.74 3.81 9.73
C THR A 118 13.17 3.84 10.28
N ASN A 119 14.05 4.68 9.72
CA ASN A 119 15.48 4.77 10.07
C ASN A 119 15.99 6.12 10.66
N PRO A 120 15.18 6.92 11.39
CA PRO A 120 15.56 8.28 11.75
C PRO A 120 16.72 8.38 12.74
N GLN A 121 17.13 7.27 13.36
CA GLN A 121 18.24 7.23 14.30
C GLN A 121 19.47 6.47 13.77
N GLU A 122 19.48 6.01 12.52
CA GLU A 122 20.65 5.31 11.96
C GLU A 122 21.86 6.22 11.76
N SER A 123 21.63 7.52 11.52
CA SER A 123 22.69 8.52 11.45
C SER A 123 22.17 9.93 11.70
N TYR A 124 23.06 10.87 12.00
CA TYR A 124 22.70 12.30 12.05
C TYR A 124 22.14 12.83 10.72
N LEU A 125 22.51 12.21 9.59
CA LEU A 125 21.99 12.57 8.28
C LEU A 125 20.52 12.13 8.11
N THR A 126 20.17 10.90 8.50
CA THR A 126 18.78 10.41 8.41
C THR A 126 17.86 11.16 9.36
N LYS A 127 18.36 11.60 10.52
CA LYS A 127 17.63 12.47 11.45
C LYS A 127 17.37 13.87 10.88
N ALA A 128 18.36 14.46 10.22
CA ALA A 128 18.19 15.74 9.55
C ALA A 128 17.20 15.66 8.37
N GLN A 129 17.26 14.56 7.59
CA GLN A 129 16.30 14.28 6.52
C GLN A 129 14.89 14.09 7.08
N GLU A 130 14.72 13.34 8.16
CA GLU A 130 13.43 13.17 8.83
C GLU A 130 12.84 14.52 9.24
N ILE A 131 13.59 15.39 9.93
CA ILE A 131 13.10 16.71 10.37
C ILE A 131 12.67 17.56 9.16
N SER A 132 13.49 17.58 8.11
CA SER A 132 13.22 18.36 6.89
C SER A 132 11.98 17.87 6.14
N LEU A 133 11.87 16.56 5.89
CA LEU A 133 10.73 15.96 5.19
C LEU A 133 9.45 16.03 6.01
N ASN A 134 9.54 15.87 7.33
CA ASN A 134 8.42 16.07 8.25
C ASN A 134 7.90 17.50 8.24
N TYR A 135 8.80 18.49 8.17
CA TYR A 135 8.41 19.89 8.04
C TYR A 135 7.74 20.16 6.70
N HIS A 136 8.29 19.63 5.60
CA HIS A 136 7.70 19.74 4.27
C HIS A 136 6.28 19.14 4.21
N MET A 137 6.09 17.91 4.72
CA MET A 137 4.77 17.28 4.79
C MET A 137 3.82 18.04 5.70
N LYS A 138 4.31 18.57 6.83
CA LYS A 138 3.47 19.41 7.69
C LYS A 138 2.99 20.63 6.92
N CYS A 139 3.85 21.30 6.15
CA CYS A 139 3.45 22.43 5.32
C CYS A 139 2.43 22.04 4.23
N GLU A 140 2.69 20.95 3.49
CA GLU A 140 1.78 20.43 2.46
C GLU A 140 0.39 20.07 3.03
N GLN A 141 0.37 19.37 4.17
CA GLN A 141 -0.87 18.92 4.82
C GLN A 141 -1.59 20.05 5.58
N TYR A 142 -0.88 21.12 5.98
CA TYR A 142 -1.51 22.33 6.55
C TYR A 142 -2.09 23.25 5.48
N THR A 143 -1.64 23.17 4.23
CA THR A 143 -2.22 23.92 3.11
C THR A 143 -3.49 23.25 2.59
N HIS A 144 -4.52 23.19 3.43
CA HIS A 144 -5.90 23.05 3.00
C HIS A 144 -6.69 24.24 3.55
N TYR A 145 -6.99 25.19 2.65
CA TYR A 145 -8.17 26.05 2.71
C TYR A 145 -9.20 25.49 1.73
#